data_AF-A0A327NT17-F1
#
_entry.id   AF-A0A327NT17-F1
#
_cell.length_a   1.000
_cell.length_b   1.000
_cell.length_c   1.000
_cell.angle_alpha   90.00
_cell.angle_beta   90.00
_cell.angle_gamma   90.00
#
_symmetry.space_group_name_H-M   'P 1'
#
loop_
_entity.id
_entity.type
_entity.pdbx_description
1 polymer ?
#
loop_
_entity_poly.entity_id
_entity_poly.type
_entity_poly.pdbx_seq_one_letter_code
_entity_poly.pdbx_strand_id
1 'polypeptide(L)'
;MKLGDPSPILVPARSAVLLIFMPSDQENRQQRAALLAMTDWLQKRLGDLVRIHKIDQVNYPDVVQSFDIINTPTFVLIRQGIELWRQEGMPDEAVLANLPQHLSK
;
A
#
# COMPACT_ATOMS: atom_id res chain seq x y z
N MET A 1 31.26 -8.26 18.25
CA MET A 1 29.82 -8.46 17.97
C MET A 1 29.50 -7.62 16.74
N LYS A 2 29.33 -8.22 15.57
CA LYS A 2 28.95 -7.48 14.35
C LYS A 2 27.43 -7.32 14.37
N LEU A 3 26.95 -6.08 14.51
CA LEU A 3 25.55 -5.75 14.24
C LEU A 3 25.27 -6.15 12.79
N GLY A 4 24.21 -6.94 12.57
CA GLY A 4 23.76 -7.30 11.23
C GLY A 4 23.36 -6.03 10.48
N ASP A 5 24.11 -5.72 9.42
CA ASP A 5 23.69 -4.75 8.42
C ASP A 5 22.28 -5.12 7.95
N PRO A 6 21.28 -4.24 8.07
CA PRO A 6 20.02 -4.46 7.40
C PRO A 6 20.30 -4.39 5.90
N SER A 7 20.31 -5.55 5.22
CA SER A 7 20.44 -5.63 3.78
C SER A 7 19.53 -4.58 3.14
N PRO A 8 20.06 -3.63 2.36
CA PRO A 8 19.22 -2.63 1.72
C PRO A 8 18.23 -3.39 0.84
N ILE A 9 16.95 -3.12 1.06
CA ILE A 9 15.90 -3.64 0.20
C ILE A 9 16.21 -3.08 -1.19
N LEU A 10 16.71 -3.94 -2.08
CA LEU A 10 16.90 -3.63 -3.50
C LEU A 10 15.52 -3.50 -4.13
N VAL A 11 14.84 -2.39 -3.85
CA VAL A 11 13.68 -1.97 -4.63
C VAL A 11 14.25 -1.59 -6.00
N PRO A 12 13.82 -2.23 -7.10
CA PRO A 12 14.18 -1.75 -8.42
C PRO A 12 13.82 -0.26 -8.46
N ALA A 13 14.79 0.61 -8.69
CA ALA A 13 14.71 2.05 -8.41
C ALA A 13 13.62 2.82 -9.19
N ARG A 14 12.73 2.12 -9.92
CA ARG A 14 11.69 2.68 -10.76
C ARG A 14 10.28 2.15 -10.50
N SER A 15 10.11 1.05 -9.76
CA SER A 15 8.77 0.51 -9.47
C SER A 15 8.07 1.34 -8.41
N ALA A 16 6.84 1.76 -8.67
CA ALA A 16 6.03 2.39 -7.64
C ALA A 16 5.54 1.33 -6.65
N VAL A 17 5.25 1.77 -5.43
CA VAL A 17 4.76 0.94 -4.34
C VAL A 17 3.41 1.49 -3.92
N LEU A 18 2.37 0.66 -3.97
CA LEU A 18 1.08 0.98 -3.39
C LEU A 18 1.03 0.38 -1.98
N LEU A 19 1.10 1.24 -0.98
CA LEU A 19 0.85 0.87 0.41
C LEU A 19 -0.65 0.84 0.65
N ILE A 20 -1.14 -0.23 1.27
CA ILE A 20 -2.53 -0.33 1.70
C ILE A 20 -2.54 -0.63 3.19
N PHE A 21 -2.96 0.36 3.96
CA PHE A 21 -3.15 0.27 5.40
C PHE A 21 -4.47 -0.47 5.66
N MET A 22 -4.37 -1.68 6.20
CA MET A 22 -5.48 -2.59 6.41
C MET A 22 -6.27 -2.23 7.67
N PRO A 23 -7.60 -2.41 7.68
CA PRO A 23 -8.37 -2.41 8.92
C PRO A 23 -8.00 -3.63 9.77
N SER A 24 -8.19 -3.49 11.08
CA SER A 24 -7.96 -4.58 12.03
C SER A 24 -8.90 -5.76 11.76
N ASP A 25 -8.43 -7.00 11.98
CA ASP A 25 -9.24 -8.21 11.79
C ASP A 25 -10.47 -8.26 12.72
N GLN A 26 -10.42 -7.56 13.86
CA GLN A 26 -11.48 -7.56 14.86
C GLN A 26 -12.64 -6.63 14.51
N GLU A 27 -12.37 -5.53 13.80
CA GLU A 27 -13.39 -4.52 13.53
C GLU A 27 -14.21 -4.83 12.28
N ASN A 28 -13.60 -5.39 11.22
CA ASN A 28 -14.33 -5.59 9.97
C ASN A 28 -13.78 -6.72 9.07
N ARG A 29 -14.06 -7.98 9.44
CA ARG A 29 -13.64 -9.17 8.68
C ARG A 29 -14.15 -9.18 7.22
N GLN A 30 -15.39 -8.73 6.99
CA GLN A 30 -15.97 -8.69 5.64
C GLN A 30 -15.28 -7.67 4.75
N GLN A 31 -15.05 -6.46 5.27
CA GLN A 31 -14.30 -5.42 4.54
C GLN A 31 -12.87 -5.87 4.26
N ARG A 32 -12.20 -6.55 5.20
CA ARG A 32 -10.86 -7.09 5.00
C ARG A 32 -10.80 -8.16 3.90
N ALA A 33 -11.78 -9.06 3.84
CA ALA A 33 -11.86 -10.04 2.76
C ALA A 33 -12.07 -9.38 1.39
N ALA A 34 -12.94 -8.37 1.30
CA ALA A 34 -13.16 -7.59 0.08
C ALA A 34 -11.88 -6.86 -0.36
N LEU A 35 -11.15 -6.28 0.60
CA LEU A 35 -9.89 -5.58 0.37
C LEU A 35 -8.79 -6.50 -0.14
N LEU A 36 -8.70 -7.73 0.38
CA LEU A 36 -7.78 -8.76 -0.10
C LEU A 36 -8.09 -9.14 -1.56
N ALA A 37 -9.36 -9.42 -1.88
CA ALA A 37 -9.77 -9.76 -3.25
C ALA A 37 -9.48 -8.62 -4.23
N MET A 38 -9.74 -7.37 -3.82
CA MET A 38 -9.45 -6.19 -4.62
C MET A 38 -7.94 -6.00 -4.84
N THR A 39 -7.13 -6.24 -3.81
CA THR A 39 -5.67 -6.18 -3.89
C THR A 39 -5.13 -7.19 -4.90
N ASP A 40 -5.63 -8.43 -4.87
CA ASP A 40 -5.21 -9.47 -5.80
C ASP A 40 -5.59 -9.14 -7.25
N TRP A 41 -6.79 -8.57 -7.46
CA TRP A 41 -7.19 -8.07 -8.78
C TRP A 41 -6.29 -6.92 -9.25
N LEU A 42 -5.95 -5.99 -8.35
CA LEU A 42 -5.12 -4.84 -8.69
C LEU A 42 -3.68 -5.25 -9.01
N GLN A 43 -3.11 -6.21 -8.29
CA GLN A 43 -1.78 -6.75 -8.57
C GLN A 43 -1.74 -7.42 -9.95
N LYS A 44 -2.80 -8.14 -10.34
CA LYS A 44 -2.92 -8.73 -11.68
C LYS A 44 -3.04 -7.67 -12.78
N ARG A 45 -3.76 -6.56 -12.51
CA ARG A 45 -3.97 -5.48 -13.48
C ARG A 45 -2.73 -4.61 -13.68
N LEU A 46 -2.03 -4.27 -12.61
CA LEU A 46 -0.85 -3.39 -12.66
C LEU A 46 0.45 -4.15 -12.93
N GLY A 47 0.48 -5.47 -12.68
CA GLY A 47 1.65 -6.30 -12.89
C GLY A 47 2.86 -5.78 -12.11
N ASP A 48 4.02 -5.78 -12.76
CA ASP A 48 5.29 -5.36 -12.13
C ASP A 48 5.50 -3.83 -12.07
N LEU A 49 4.56 -3.05 -12.62
CA LEU A 49 4.63 -1.58 -12.59
C LEU A 49 4.45 -1.05 -11.17
N VAL A 50 3.63 -1.73 -10.38
CA VAL A 50 3.30 -1.36 -9.00
C VAL A 50 3.41 -2.59 -8.11
N ARG A 51 4.22 -2.48 -7.05
CA ARG A 51 4.25 -3.47 -5.98
C ARG A 51 3.21 -3.09 -4.94
N ILE A 52 2.32 -4.00 -4.59
CA ILE A 52 1.34 -3.75 -3.54
C ILE A 52 1.86 -4.30 -2.21
N HIS A 53 1.94 -3.43 -1.19
CA HIS A 53 2.32 -3.80 0.17
C HIS A 53 1.17 -3.51 1.13
N LYS A 54 0.72 -4.55 1.83
CA LYS A 54 -0.32 -4.46 2.85
C LYS A 54 0.34 -4.19 4.19
N ILE A 55 -0.07 -3.12 4.86
CA ILE A 55 0.44 -2.71 6.17
C ILE A 55 -0.67 -2.92 7.18
N ASP A 56 -0.33 -3.57 8.28
CA ASP A 56 -1.23 -3.80 9.41
C ASP A 56 -0.64 -3.10 10.64
N GLN A 57 -1.48 -2.37 11.38
CA GLN A 57 -1.05 -1.59 12.54
C GLN A 57 -0.47 -2.46 13.67
N VAL A 58 -0.89 -3.72 13.78
CA VAL A 58 -0.37 -4.66 14.79
C VAL A 58 1.08 -5.02 14.50
N ASN A 59 1.42 -5.19 13.21
CA ASN A 59 2.76 -5.63 12.80
C ASN A 59 3.72 -4.46 12.52
N TYR A 60 3.21 -3.31 12.10
CA TYR A 60 4.01 -2.17 11.65
C TYR A 60 3.49 -0.81 12.21
N PRO A 61 3.36 -0.65 13.54
CA PRO A 61 2.76 0.54 14.14
C PRO A 61 3.52 1.83 13.76
N ASP A 62 4.85 1.78 13.73
CA ASP A 62 5.70 2.93 13.39
C ASP A 62 5.44 3.44 11.96
N VAL A 63 5.15 2.52 11.02
CA VAL A 63 4.85 2.89 9.64
C VAL A 63 3.49 3.56 9.57
N VAL A 64 2.46 2.99 10.21
CA VAL A 64 1.11 3.59 10.29
C VAL A 64 1.19 5.02 10.85
N GLN A 65 1.98 5.21 11.90
CA GLN A 65 2.19 6.52 12.51
C GLN A 65 2.94 7.49 11.58
N SER A 66 4.02 7.03 10.91
CA SER A 66 4.81 7.88 10.01
C SER A 66 4.05 8.41 8.78
N PHE A 67 2.96 7.72 8.41
CA PHE A 67 2.11 8.10 7.29
C PHE A 67 0.86 8.89 7.73
N ASP A 68 0.80 9.26 9.03
CA ASP A 68 -0.34 9.95 9.67
C ASP A 68 -1.68 9.28 9.35
N ILE A 69 -1.71 7.94 9.42
CA ILE A 69 -2.90 7.15 9.08
C ILE A 69 -3.87 7.18 10.26
N ILE A 70 -4.95 7.93 10.09
CA ILE A 70 -6.04 8.05 11.08
C ILE A 70 -7.14 7.02 10.80
N ASN A 71 -7.44 6.80 9.52
CA ASN A 71 -8.53 5.95 9.05
C ASN A 71 -7.99 4.74 8.28
N THR A 72 -8.67 3.60 8.42
CA THR A 72 -8.41 2.42 7.60
C THR A 72 -9.71 1.93 6.93
N PRO A 73 -9.64 1.39 5.69
CA PRO A 73 -8.43 1.25 4.88
C PRO A 73 -7.95 2.59 4.32
N THR A 74 -6.64 2.73 4.12
CA THR A 74 -6.03 3.88 3.42
C THR A 74 -5.01 3.38 2.41
N PHE A 75 -4.98 4.00 1.23
CA PHE A 75 -4.13 3.63 0.11
C PHE A 75 -3.18 4.78 -0.17
N VAL A 76 -1.89 4.49 -0.29
CA VAL A 76 -0.85 5.48 -0.55
C VAL A 76 0.07 4.95 -1.64
N LEU A 77 0.09 5.63 -2.79
CA LEU A 77 1.00 5.32 -3.88
C LEU A 77 2.28 6.12 -3.72
N ILE A 78 3.41 5.43 -3.70
CA ILE A 78 4.72 6.00 -3.46
C ILE A 78 5.66 5.61 -4.59
N ARG A 79 6.50 6.54 -5.01
CA ARG A 79 7.60 6.24 -5.93
C ARG A 79 8.85 6.95 -5.43
N GLN A 80 9.93 6.20 -5.26
CA GLN A 80 11.22 6.75 -4.79
C GLN A 80 11.11 7.57 -3.49
N GLY A 81 10.23 7.15 -2.57
CA GLY A 81 9.99 7.84 -1.29
C GLY A 81 9.07 9.05 -1.37
N ILE A 82 8.53 9.40 -2.54
CA ILE A 82 7.58 10.50 -2.73
C ILE A 82 6.16 9.94 -2.81
N GLU A 83 5.25 10.48 -2.01
CA GLU A 83 3.82 10.21 -2.10
C GLU A 83 3.24 10.86 -3.38
N LEU A 84 2.74 10.03 -4.30
CA LEU A 84 2.15 10.46 -5.57
C LEU A 84 0.63 10.58 -5.51
N TRP A 85 0.01 9.79 -4.63
CA TRP A 85 -1.44 9.71 -4.48
C TRP A 85 -1.81 9.08 -3.14
N ARG A 86 -2.93 9.53 -2.56
CA ARG A 86 -3.52 8.99 -1.34
C ARG A 86 -5.04 8.91 -1.48
N GLN A 87 -5.61 7.84 -0.96
CA GLN A 87 -7.05 7.67 -0.81
C GLN A 87 -7.36 7.09 0.55
N GLU A 88 -8.20 7.78 1.31
CA GLU A 88 -8.77 7.28 2.54
C GLU A 88 -10.09 6.55 2.26
N GLY A 89 -10.34 5.46 2.98
CA GLY A 89 -11.50 4.60 2.77
C GLY A 89 -11.36 3.68 1.56
N MET A 90 -12.44 2.94 1.28
CA MET A 90 -12.47 1.96 0.20
C MET A 90 -12.60 2.68 -1.16
N PRO A 91 -11.62 2.57 -2.08
CA PRO A 91 -11.75 3.13 -3.41
C PRO A 91 -12.77 2.34 -4.23
N ASP A 92 -13.46 3.03 -5.13
CA ASP A 92 -14.22 2.38 -6.19
C ASP A 92 -13.31 1.94 -7.35
N GLU A 93 -13.88 1.21 -8.30
CA GLU A 93 -13.14 0.71 -9.46
C GLU A 93 -12.63 1.85 -10.36
N ALA A 94 -13.35 2.97 -10.46
CA ALA A 94 -12.97 4.11 -11.30
C ALA A 94 -11.72 4.81 -10.74
N VAL A 95 -11.65 4.98 -9.42
CA VAL A 95 -10.48 5.50 -8.71
C VAL A 95 -9.27 4.59 -8.93
N LEU A 96 -9.43 3.28 -8.79
CA LEU A 96 -8.35 2.32 -9.02
C LEU A 96 -7.90 2.28 -10.49
N ALA A 97 -8.82 2.45 -11.44
CA ALA A 97 -8.51 2.48 -12.86
C ALA A 97 -7.60 3.66 -13.25
N ASN A 98 -7.60 4.73 -12.46
CA ASN A 98 -6.77 5.92 -12.69
C ASN A 98 -5.37 5.83 -12.07
N LEU A 99 -5.06 4.79 -11.27
CA LEU A 99 -3.73 4.61 -10.66
C LEU A 99 -2.55 4.72 -11.65
N PRO A 100 -2.62 4.17 -12.89
CA PRO A 100 -1.53 4.30 -13.86
C PRO A 100 -1.20 5.76 -14.23
N GLN A 101 -2.18 6.67 -14.19
CA GLN A 101 -1.96 8.08 -14.54
C GLN A 101 -1.06 8.78 -13.50
N HIS A 102 -1.10 8.33 -12.24
CA HIS A 102 -0.23 8.86 -11.19
C HIS A 102 1.23 8.42 -11.36
N LEU A 103 1.50 7.34 -12.08
CA LEU A 103 2.85 6.82 -12.33
C LEU A 103 3.62 7.61 -13.41
N SER A 104 2.93 8.45 -14.18
CA SER A 104 3.53 9.28 -15.23
C SER A 104 4.01 10.65 -14.75
N LYS A 105 3.78 10.98 -13.47
CA LYS A 105 4.34 12.16 -12.80
C LYS A 105 5.75 11.88 -12.29
#